data_AF-A0A060C2G8-F1
#
_entry.id   AF-A0A060C2G8-F1
#
_cell.length_a   1.000
_cell.length_b   1.000
_cell.length_c   1.000
_cell.angle_alpha   90.00
_cell.angle_beta   90.00
_cell.angle_gamma   90.00
#
_symmetry.space_group_name_H-M   'P 1'
#
loop_
_entity.id
_entity.type
_entity.pdbx_description
1 polymer ?
#
loop_
_entity_poly.entity_id
_entity_poly.type
_entity_poly.pdbx_seq_one_letter_code
_entity_poly.pdbx_strand_id
1 'polypeptide(L)'
;EAAALAAARDADVVLFFGGLSDFEESEGFDRDRLTLSTAQSALLQALTATGVPVVLVLHAGSPVEIPALGQLAAVLHMHLPGMQGGEATAALLLGEATPSGRLAVSWPKRLTDVSDFADYDRTEVARYYESIYVGYRYYDAAGTELQFRRLRPEL
;
A
#
# COMPACT_ATOMS: atom_id res chain seq x y z
N GLU A 1 -17.66 0.01 11.96
CA GLU A 1 -18.26 -0.13 10.61
C GLU A 1 -19.55 0.66 10.44
N ALA A 2 -20.66 0.29 11.09
CA ALA A 2 -21.96 0.95 10.89
C ALA A 2 -21.93 2.50 11.07
N ALA A 3 -21.22 2.99 12.10
CA ALA A 3 -21.05 4.43 12.32
C ALA A 3 -20.27 5.13 11.19
N ALA A 4 -19.23 4.48 10.65
CA ALA A 4 -18.45 5.02 9.53
C ALA A 4 -19.29 5.05 8.24
N LEU A 5 -20.06 4.00 7.97
CA LEU A 5 -20.98 3.96 6.84
C LEU A 5 -22.11 4.98 6.96
N ALA A 6 -22.61 5.25 8.17
CA ALA A 6 -23.59 6.30 8.40
C ALA A 6 -23.00 7.69 8.10
N ALA A 7 -21.80 7.99 8.62
CA ALA A 7 -21.12 9.25 8.37
C ALA A 7 -20.78 9.47 6.89
N ALA A 8 -20.46 8.40 6.16
CA ALA A 8 -20.12 8.49 4.75
C ALA A 8 -21.30 8.94 3.86
N ARG A 9 -22.56 8.63 4.21
CA ARG A 9 -23.72 8.89 3.34
C ARG A 9 -23.91 10.36 2.97
N ASP A 10 -23.58 11.26 3.90
CA ASP A 10 -23.78 12.69 3.76
C ASP A 10 -22.46 13.43 3.44
N ALA A 11 -21.36 12.69 3.21
CA ALA A 11 -20.05 13.26 2.93
C ALA A 11 -19.79 13.43 1.44
N ASP A 12 -19.13 14.53 1.06
CA ASP A 12 -18.65 14.73 -0.32
C ASP A 12 -17.47 13.81 -0.67
N VAL A 13 -16.64 13.51 0.33
CA VAL A 13 -15.46 12.65 0.22
C VAL A 13 -15.19 11.96 1.56
N VAL A 14 -14.75 10.71 1.50
CA VAL A 14 -14.27 9.95 2.66
C VAL A 14 -12.75 9.90 2.62
N LEU A 15 -12.10 10.41 3.67
CA LEU A 15 -10.68 10.19 3.91
C LEU A 15 -10.52 8.96 4.81
N PHE A 16 -10.10 7.84 4.24
CA PHE A 16 -9.84 6.61 4.98
C PHE A 16 -8.36 6.54 5.36
N PHE A 17 -8.07 6.70 6.66
CA PHE A 17 -6.73 6.52 7.20
C PHE A 17 -6.53 5.06 7.57
N GLY A 18 -5.70 4.36 6.80
CA GLY A 18 -5.47 2.93 6.95
C GLY A 18 -4.03 2.56 6.67
N GLY A 19 -3.69 1.31 6.97
CA GLY A 19 -2.30 0.88 6.89
C GLY A 19 -1.95 -0.25 7.84
N LEU A 20 -0.69 -0.30 8.19
CA LEU A 20 -0.11 -1.31 9.05
C LEU A 20 0.20 -0.71 10.43
N SER A 21 0.01 -1.53 11.45
CA SER A 21 0.32 -1.18 12.84
C SER A 21 1.74 -1.61 13.24
N ASP A 22 2.20 -1.14 14.40
CA ASP A 22 3.47 -1.56 15.02
C ASP A 22 3.50 -3.08 15.33
N PHE A 23 2.35 -3.76 15.36
CA PHE A 23 2.27 -5.22 15.50
C PHE A 23 2.37 -5.96 14.17
N GLU A 24 2.26 -5.23 13.06
CA GLU A 24 2.40 -5.76 11.72
C GLU A 24 3.78 -5.42 11.14
N GLU A 25 4.39 -4.28 11.48
CA GLU A 25 5.73 -3.91 11.02
C GLU A 25 6.62 -3.48 12.19
N SER A 26 7.44 -4.40 12.69
CA SER A 26 8.38 -4.11 13.78
C SER A 26 9.59 -5.04 13.74
N GLU A 27 10.58 -4.73 14.57
CA GLU A 27 11.81 -5.50 14.69
C GLU A 27 11.53 -6.87 15.33
N GLY A 28 12.20 -7.90 14.80
CA GLY A 28 12.21 -9.24 15.39
C GLY A 28 11.21 -10.22 14.79
N PHE A 29 10.43 -9.81 13.80
CA PHE A 29 9.60 -10.71 13.00
C PHE A 29 9.35 -10.15 11.60
N ASP A 30 9.03 -11.05 10.68
CA ASP A 30 8.60 -10.71 9.34
C ASP A 30 7.08 -10.90 9.20
N ARG A 31 6.48 -10.19 8.26
CA ARG A 31 5.05 -10.37 7.94
C ARG A 31 4.85 -11.61 7.07
N ASP A 32 3.77 -12.33 7.36
CA ASP A 32 3.32 -13.48 6.57
C ASP A 32 2.40 -13.10 5.40
N ARG A 33 1.93 -11.84 5.35
CA ARG A 33 0.97 -11.35 4.36
C ARG A 33 1.24 -9.91 3.90
N LEU A 34 0.82 -9.60 2.68
CA LEU A 34 0.79 -8.23 2.15
C LEU A 34 -0.54 -7.52 2.38
N THR A 35 -1.59 -8.23 2.78
CA THR A 35 -2.93 -7.64 2.90
C THR A 35 -3.04 -6.70 4.11
N LEU A 36 -3.86 -5.66 3.99
CA LEU A 36 -4.35 -4.92 5.17
C LEU A 36 -5.15 -5.86 6.09
N SER A 37 -5.35 -5.50 7.35
CA SER A 37 -6.18 -6.31 8.26
C SER A 37 -7.58 -6.56 7.68
N THR A 38 -8.17 -7.70 8.01
CA THR A 38 -9.51 -8.09 7.50
C THR A 38 -10.56 -7.02 7.78
N ALA A 39 -10.50 -6.40 8.98
CA ALA A 39 -11.42 -5.35 9.37
C ALA A 39 -11.25 -4.07 8.53
N GLN A 40 -10.01 -3.63 8.28
CA GLN A 40 -9.75 -2.48 7.41
C GLN A 40 -10.17 -2.75 5.98
N SER A 41 -9.88 -3.96 5.47
CA SER A 41 -10.23 -4.36 4.12
C SER A 41 -11.74 -4.39 3.90
N ALA A 42 -12.49 -4.98 4.84
CA ALA A 42 -13.95 -5.02 4.78
C ALA A 42 -14.58 -3.61 4.86
N LEU A 43 -14.08 -2.76 5.76
CA LEU A 43 -14.58 -1.39 5.89
C LEU A 43 -14.27 -0.56 4.63
N LEU A 44 -13.07 -0.67 4.07
CA LEU A 44 -12.70 0.05 2.85
C LEU A 44 -13.59 -0.36 1.68
N GLN A 45 -13.82 -1.67 1.49
CA GLN A 45 -14.74 -2.19 0.46
C GLN A 45 -16.18 -1.73 0.69
N ALA A 46 -16.66 -1.72 1.93
CA ALA A 46 -18.01 -1.26 2.24
C ALA A 46 -18.17 0.24 1.97
N LEU A 47 -17.15 1.05 2.27
CA LEU A 47 -17.14 2.48 1.97
C LEU A 47 -17.10 2.74 0.46
N THR A 48 -16.24 2.06 -0.30
CA THR A 48 -16.19 2.24 -1.77
C THR A 48 -17.50 1.81 -2.43
N ALA A 49 -18.19 0.82 -1.88
CA ALA A 49 -19.51 0.38 -2.36
C ALA A 49 -20.64 1.40 -2.14
N THR A 50 -20.44 2.43 -1.30
CA THR A 50 -21.45 3.49 -1.11
C THR A 50 -21.59 4.43 -2.31
N GLY A 51 -20.61 4.45 -3.21
CA GLY A 51 -20.53 5.39 -4.33
C GLY A 51 -19.95 6.76 -3.98
N VAL A 52 -19.69 7.01 -2.69
CA VAL A 52 -18.99 8.23 -2.23
C VAL A 52 -17.51 8.12 -2.61
N PRO A 53 -16.88 9.19 -3.12
CA PRO A 53 -15.44 9.18 -3.39
C PRO A 53 -14.63 8.85 -2.14
N VAL A 54 -13.85 7.78 -2.18
CA VAL A 54 -12.98 7.36 -1.08
C VAL A 54 -11.52 7.60 -1.44
N VAL A 55 -10.82 8.39 -0.62
CA VAL A 55 -9.38 8.57 -0.69
C VAL A 55 -8.73 7.76 0.43
N LEU A 56 -7.85 6.82 0.06
CA LEU A 56 -7.04 6.07 1.02
C LEU A 56 -5.78 6.87 1.37
N VAL A 57 -5.63 7.26 2.63
CA VAL A 57 -4.37 7.78 3.18
C VAL A 57 -3.63 6.61 3.84
N LEU A 58 -2.67 6.05 3.12
CA LEU A 58 -1.98 4.81 3.45
C LEU A 58 -0.72 5.03 4.26
N HIS A 59 -0.67 4.45 5.46
CA HIS A 59 0.50 4.42 6.35
C HIS A 59 1.08 3.00 6.40
N ALA A 60 2.18 2.76 5.70
CA ALA A 60 2.83 1.46 5.65
C ALA A 60 4.32 1.63 5.35
N GLY A 61 5.19 0.89 6.02
CA GLY A 61 6.63 0.89 5.74
C GLY A 61 7.01 0.14 4.46
N SER A 62 6.17 -0.79 4.04
CA SER A 62 6.41 -1.67 2.88
C SER A 62 5.13 -1.90 2.06
N PRO A 63 5.21 -2.56 0.88
CA PRO A 63 4.04 -2.79 0.03
C PRO A 63 2.89 -3.51 0.76
N VAL A 64 1.67 -3.09 0.42
CA VAL A 64 0.44 -3.75 0.84
C VAL A 64 -0.49 -4.00 -0.34
N GLU A 65 -1.21 -5.11 -0.30
CA GLU A 65 -2.32 -5.36 -1.21
C GLU A 65 -3.51 -4.46 -0.82
N ILE A 66 -3.87 -3.54 -1.73
CA ILE A 66 -4.92 -2.55 -1.48
C ILE A 66 -6.26 -3.09 -2.00
N PRO A 67 -7.22 -3.41 -1.13
CA PRO A 67 -8.53 -3.91 -1.55
C PRO A 67 -9.31 -2.80 -2.23
N ALA A 68 -10.08 -3.17 -3.26
CA ALA A 68 -10.90 -2.23 -4.04
C ALA A 68 -10.11 -1.05 -4.65
N LEU A 69 -8.80 -1.22 -4.92
CA LEU A 69 -7.94 -0.15 -5.44
C LEU A 69 -8.53 0.55 -6.68
N GLY A 70 -9.15 -0.19 -7.60
CA GLY A 70 -9.79 0.38 -8.79
C GLY A 70 -11.09 1.15 -8.54
N GLN A 71 -11.63 1.10 -7.33
CA GLN A 71 -12.82 1.85 -6.90
C GLN A 71 -12.47 3.07 -6.03
N LEU A 72 -11.22 3.19 -5.58
CA LEU A 72 -10.76 4.35 -4.82
C LEU A 72 -10.64 5.56 -5.75
N ALA A 73 -11.03 6.73 -5.24
CA ALA A 73 -10.85 7.99 -5.94
C ALA A 73 -9.36 8.39 -6.00
N ALA A 74 -8.61 8.11 -4.92
CA ALA A 74 -7.17 8.31 -4.87
C ALA A 74 -6.53 7.46 -3.77
N VAL A 75 -5.21 7.28 -3.86
CA VAL A 75 -4.36 6.73 -2.80
C VAL A 75 -3.21 7.70 -2.54
N LEU A 76 -3.09 8.18 -1.30
CA LEU A 76 -1.97 8.96 -0.81
C LEU A 76 -1.13 8.09 0.13
N HIS A 77 0.05 7.69 -0.30
CA HIS A 77 0.95 6.86 0.52
C HIS A 77 1.92 7.73 1.32
N MET A 78 1.75 7.77 2.64
CA MET A 78 2.52 8.60 3.56
C MET A 78 3.70 7.88 4.24
N HIS A 79 3.93 6.61 3.91
CA HIS A 79 4.89 5.74 4.62
C HIS A 79 4.68 5.79 6.15
N LEU A 80 5.76 6.02 6.91
CA LEU A 80 5.77 6.31 8.34
C LEU A 80 6.24 7.76 8.51
N PRO A 81 5.33 8.75 8.49
CA PRO A 81 5.67 10.16 8.23
C PRO A 81 6.27 10.91 9.43
N GLY A 82 6.50 10.23 10.55
CA GLY A 82 7.05 10.81 11.77
C GLY A 82 6.14 11.85 12.43
N MET A 83 6.71 12.64 13.34
CA MET A 83 5.94 13.51 14.26
C MET A 83 5.17 14.65 13.57
N GLN A 84 5.57 15.06 12.36
CA GLN A 84 4.92 16.12 11.57
C GLN A 84 4.05 15.54 10.44
N GLY A 85 3.72 14.25 10.54
CA GLY A 85 2.99 13.56 9.48
C GLY A 85 1.56 14.02 9.30
N GLY A 86 0.91 14.49 10.36
CA GLY A 86 -0.44 15.04 10.29
C GLY A 86 -0.46 16.34 9.48
N GLU A 87 0.43 17.28 9.80
CA GLU A 87 0.59 18.54 9.08
C GLU A 87 0.98 18.31 7.60
N ALA A 88 1.93 17.40 7.36
CA ALA A 88 2.33 17.06 6.00
C ALA A 88 1.19 16.44 5.19
N THR A 89 0.39 15.56 5.79
CA THR A 89 -0.78 14.94 5.13
C THR A 89 -1.82 16.00 4.78
N ALA A 90 -2.13 16.91 5.72
CA ALA A 90 -3.09 17.99 5.50
C ALA A 90 -2.65 18.92 4.37
N ALA A 91 -1.38 19.35 4.37
CA ALA A 91 -0.82 20.22 3.34
C ALA A 91 -0.92 19.59 1.93
N LEU A 92 -0.73 18.27 1.82
CA LEU A 92 -0.86 17.55 0.54
C LEU A 92 -2.34 17.40 0.11
N LEU A 93 -3.23 17.05 1.03
CA LEU A 93 -4.66 16.87 0.73
C LEU A 93 -5.36 18.19 0.38
N LEU A 94 -4.92 19.30 0.98
CA LEU A 94 -5.45 20.64 0.73
C LEU A 94 -4.75 21.36 -0.43
N GLY A 95 -3.71 20.76 -1.01
CA GLY A 95 -2.98 21.34 -2.14
C GLY A 95 -2.03 22.48 -1.78
N GLU A 96 -1.73 22.68 -0.50
CA GLU A 96 -0.69 23.62 -0.03
C GLU A 96 0.72 23.13 -0.41
N ALA A 97 0.87 21.83 -0.60
CA ALA A 97 2.05 21.19 -1.18
C ALA A 97 1.63 20.20 -2.28
N THR A 98 2.51 20.00 -3.28
CA THR A 98 2.28 19.03 -4.36
C THR A 98 3.00 17.71 -4.05
N PRO A 99 2.34 16.54 -4.14
CA PRO A 99 3.00 15.25 -4.00
C PRO A 99 4.12 15.07 -5.05
N SER A 100 5.36 14.90 -4.60
CA SER A 100 6.53 14.73 -5.48
C SER A 100 7.29 13.41 -5.25
N GLY A 101 6.80 12.58 -4.34
CA GLY A 101 7.42 11.30 -3.98
C GLY A 101 7.47 10.30 -5.15
N ARG A 102 8.48 9.44 -5.14
CA ARG A 102 8.61 8.28 -6.03
C ARG A 102 8.80 7.04 -5.16
N LEU A 103 8.22 5.91 -5.58
CA LEU A 103 8.40 4.65 -4.87
C LEU A 103 9.87 4.22 -4.90
N ALA A 104 10.43 3.95 -3.72
CA ALA A 104 11.77 3.38 -3.57
C ALA A 104 11.78 1.83 -3.68
N VAL A 105 10.60 1.22 -3.65
CA VAL A 105 10.39 -0.24 -3.69
C VAL A 105 9.44 -0.61 -4.83
N SER A 106 9.61 -1.82 -5.37
CA SER A 106 8.63 -2.40 -6.30
C SER A 106 7.38 -2.83 -5.54
N TRP A 107 6.21 -2.53 -6.09
CA TRP A 107 4.92 -2.88 -5.47
C TRP A 107 4.27 -4.06 -6.20
N PRO A 108 4.44 -5.31 -5.73
CA PRO A 108 3.81 -6.47 -6.36
C PRO A 108 2.29 -6.39 -6.27
N LYS A 109 1.58 -7.06 -7.19
CA LYS A 109 0.11 -7.17 -7.10
C LYS A 109 -0.32 -8.17 -6.03
N ARG A 110 0.49 -9.21 -5.78
CA ARG A 110 0.26 -10.25 -4.77
C ARG A 110 1.57 -10.64 -4.09
N LEU A 111 1.49 -11.17 -2.87
CA LEU A 111 2.65 -11.76 -2.19
C LEU A 111 3.34 -12.84 -3.05
N THR A 112 2.57 -13.66 -3.78
CA THR A 112 3.12 -14.71 -4.66
C THR A 112 3.99 -14.19 -5.80
N ASP A 113 3.96 -12.89 -6.07
CA ASP A 113 4.69 -12.28 -7.17
C ASP A 113 6.07 -11.75 -6.74
N VAL A 114 6.48 -11.87 -5.46
CA VAL A 114 7.83 -11.49 -5.03
C VAL A 114 8.87 -12.52 -5.46
N SER A 115 10.10 -12.06 -5.72
CA SER A 115 11.17 -12.87 -6.32
C SER A 115 11.61 -14.07 -5.49
N ASP A 116 11.40 -13.99 -4.18
CA ASP A 116 11.82 -14.95 -3.15
C ASP A 116 10.64 -15.71 -2.52
N PHE A 117 9.42 -15.58 -3.05
CA PHE A 117 8.21 -16.14 -2.44
C PHE A 117 8.30 -17.67 -2.17
N ALA A 118 8.94 -18.39 -3.08
CA ALA A 118 9.01 -19.85 -3.06
C ALA A 118 9.89 -20.38 -1.92
N ASP A 119 10.86 -19.61 -1.46
CA ASP A 119 11.98 -20.07 -0.62
C ASP A 119 12.26 -19.18 0.61
N TYR A 120 11.71 -17.96 0.65
CA TYR A 120 11.75 -17.09 1.81
C TYR A 120 11.14 -17.78 3.04
N ASP A 121 11.91 -17.79 4.14
CA ASP A 121 11.54 -18.39 5.43
C ASP A 121 11.00 -19.84 5.34
N ARG A 122 11.57 -20.66 4.44
CA ARG A 122 11.23 -22.10 4.32
C ARG A 122 12.19 -23.03 5.03
N THR A 123 13.42 -22.58 5.28
CA THR A 123 14.48 -23.36 5.93
C THR A 123 15.34 -22.43 6.78
N GLU A 124 16.09 -23.00 7.73
CA GLU A 124 17.01 -22.23 8.59
C GLU A 124 18.09 -21.45 7.82
N VAL A 125 18.41 -21.87 6.59
CA VAL A 125 19.39 -21.20 5.74
C VAL A 125 18.67 -20.47 4.62
N ALA A 126 18.62 -19.14 4.71
CA ALA A 126 18.13 -18.30 3.62
C ALA A 126 19.09 -18.40 2.42
N ARG A 127 18.56 -18.81 1.26
CA ARG A 127 19.32 -18.94 0.00
C ARG A 127 18.72 -17.98 -1.01
N TYR A 128 19.50 -17.01 -1.45
CA TYR A 128 19.01 -15.97 -2.37
C TYR A 128 19.10 -16.46 -3.82
N TYR A 129 18.14 -17.30 -4.23
CA TYR A 129 18.10 -17.89 -5.57
C TYR A 129 17.83 -16.86 -6.67
N GLU A 130 17.15 -15.78 -6.33
CA GLU A 130 16.90 -14.64 -7.21
C GLU A 130 18.19 -13.90 -7.60
N SER A 131 19.27 -14.08 -6.84
CA SER A 131 20.60 -13.52 -7.12
C SER A 131 20.53 -12.00 -7.35
N ILE A 132 20.90 -11.52 -8.53
CA ILE A 132 20.85 -10.09 -8.89
C ILE A 132 19.45 -9.62 -9.30
N TYR A 133 18.51 -10.53 -9.49
CA TYR A 133 17.13 -10.24 -9.88
C TYR A 133 16.29 -9.95 -8.62
N VAL A 134 16.56 -8.81 -7.99
CA VAL A 134 15.82 -8.32 -6.81
C VAL A 134 15.01 -7.08 -7.17
N GLY A 135 13.78 -7.01 -6.66
CA GLY A 135 12.87 -5.90 -6.91
C GLY A 135 12.63 -5.70 -8.40
N TYR A 136 12.68 -4.45 -8.89
CA TYR A 136 12.35 -4.12 -10.29
C TYR A 136 13.13 -4.95 -11.33
N ARG A 137 14.34 -5.41 -11.02
CA ARG A 137 15.14 -6.25 -11.92
C ARG A 137 14.49 -7.61 -12.19
N TYR A 138 13.88 -8.20 -11.17
CA TYR A 138 13.08 -9.42 -11.32
C TYR A 138 11.85 -9.16 -12.18
N TYR A 139 11.05 -8.15 -11.84
CA TYR A 139 9.81 -7.88 -12.55
C TYR A 139 10.04 -7.53 -14.02
N ASP A 140 11.08 -6.74 -14.32
CA ASP A 140 11.48 -6.41 -15.70
C ASP A 140 11.95 -7.67 -16.46
N ALA A 141 12.70 -8.57 -15.83
CA ALA A 141 13.20 -9.80 -16.46
C ALA A 141 12.11 -10.87 -16.66
N ALA A 142 11.21 -11.01 -15.69
CA ALA A 142 10.11 -11.97 -15.69
C ALA A 142 8.90 -11.49 -16.51
N GLY A 143 8.83 -10.20 -16.85
CA GLY A 143 7.66 -9.61 -17.51
C GLY A 143 6.43 -9.51 -16.60
N THR A 144 6.63 -9.54 -15.29
CA THR A 144 5.54 -9.50 -14.30
C THR A 144 5.12 -8.05 -14.05
N GLU A 145 3.83 -7.77 -14.18
CA GLU A 145 3.30 -6.42 -13.95
C GLU A 145 3.24 -6.06 -12.46
N LEU A 146 3.77 -4.89 -12.13
CA LEU A 146 3.64 -4.27 -10.81
C LEU A 146 2.27 -3.60 -10.62
N GLN A 147 1.86 -3.46 -9.36
CA GLN A 147 0.65 -2.73 -8.98
C GLN A 147 0.77 -1.24 -9.33
N PHE A 148 1.93 -0.64 -9.07
CA PHE A 148 2.25 0.72 -9.46
C PHE A 148 3.39 0.68 -10.48
N ARG A 149 3.10 1.18 -11.69
CA ARG A 149 4.06 1.19 -12.78
C ARG A 149 5.13 2.25 -12.52
N ARG A 150 6.39 1.90 -12.77
CA ARG A 150 7.48 2.87 -12.87
C ARG A 150 7.19 3.81 -14.04
N LEU A 151 7.18 5.11 -13.79
CA LEU A 151 7.24 6.10 -14.87
C LEU A 151 8.56 5.87 -15.60
N ARG A 152 8.51 5.30 -16.80
CA ARG A 152 9.65 5.34 -17.71
C ARG A 152 9.68 6.76 -18.27
N PRO A 153 10.82 7.47 -18.21
CA PRO A 153 10.95 8.67 -19.03
C PRO A 153 10.62 8.27 -20.46
N GLU A 154 9.75 9.01 -21.12
CA GLU A 154 9.58 8.87 -22.56
C GLU A 154 10.98 9.05 -23.18
N LEU A 155 11.42 8.04 -23.94
CA LEU A 155 12.65 8.09 -24.73
C LEU A 155 12.37 8.84 -26.03
#